data_AF-A0A6G2PW46-F1
#
_entry.id   AF-A0A6G2PW46-F1
#
_cell.length_a   1.000
_cell.length_b   1.000
_cell.length_c   1.000
_cell.angle_alpha   90.00
_cell.angle_beta   90.00
_cell.angle_gamma   90.00
#
_symmetry.space_group_name_H-M   'P 1'
#
loop_
_entity.id
_entity.type
_entity.pdbx_description
1 polymer ?
#
loop_
_entity_poly.entity_id
_entity_poly.type
_entity_poly.pdbx_seq_one_letter_code
_entity_poly.pdbx_strand_id
1 'polypeptide(L)'
;MTEDLVPSLGRWRLWEQFALRGAGFPADGVLRLAPPGLAEAADKFGAGEPLDGPDWSGFARLFTEAAVETAHTLQDIARAPAFREAVAWQNRPVLTSGIAPFLRWTPTADSRSSMPRQREELVAHYWQRFCVKNDTIGFFG
;
A
#
# COMPACT_ATOMS: atom_id res chain seq x y z
N MET A 1 -38.99 -30.78 -7.70
CA MET A 1 -38.46 -30.29 -8.98
C MET A 1 -38.04 -28.86 -8.72
N THR A 2 -36.78 -28.66 -8.34
CA THR A 2 -36.24 -27.36 -7.97
C THR A 2 -36.09 -26.57 -9.26
N GLU A 3 -36.81 -25.45 -9.41
CA GLU A 3 -36.57 -24.52 -10.51
C GLU A 3 -35.19 -23.89 -10.30
N ASP A 4 -34.23 -24.28 -11.12
CA ASP A 4 -32.94 -23.59 -11.21
C ASP A 4 -33.19 -22.20 -11.78
N LEU A 5 -33.39 -21.23 -10.89
CA LEU A 5 -33.48 -19.81 -11.22
C LEU A 5 -32.11 -19.36 -11.74
N VAL A 6 -31.91 -19.43 -13.05
CA VAL A 6 -30.71 -18.89 -13.69
C VAL A 6 -30.74 -17.37 -13.52
N PRO A 7 -29.73 -16.75 -12.88
CA PRO A 7 -29.70 -15.30 -12.72
C PRO A 7 -29.73 -14.63 -14.11
N SER A 8 -30.80 -13.89 -14.39
CA SER A 8 -30.96 -13.12 -15.63
C SER A 8 -31.03 -11.63 -15.32
N LEU A 9 -30.24 -10.82 -16.02
CA LEU A 9 -30.30 -9.36 -15.97
C LEU A 9 -31.04 -8.85 -17.21
N GLY A 10 -32.37 -8.87 -17.16
CA GLY A 10 -33.23 -8.52 -18.29
C GLY A 10 -33.04 -9.49 -19.46
N ARG A 11 -32.59 -8.99 -20.62
CA ARG A 11 -32.32 -9.82 -21.81
C ARG A 11 -31.02 -10.62 -21.75
N TRP A 12 -30.22 -10.44 -20.71
CA TRP A 12 -28.92 -11.07 -20.55
C TRP A 12 -29.01 -12.24 -19.56
N ARG A 13 -28.40 -13.36 -19.92
CA ARG A 13 -28.24 -14.54 -19.05
C ARG A 13 -26.82 -14.54 -18.48
N LEU A 14 -26.66 -14.81 -17.19
CA LEU A 14 -25.33 -15.09 -16.64
C LEU A 14 -24.83 -16.45 -17.13
N TRP A 15 -23.53 -16.54 -17.45
CA TRP A 15 -22.91 -17.85 -17.61
C TRP A 15 -22.85 -18.57 -16.26
N GLU A 16 -23.14 -19.88 -16.30
CA GLU A 16 -23.08 -20.76 -15.13
C GLU A 16 -21.63 -21.02 -14.68
N GLN A 17 -20.66 -20.76 -15.55
CA GLN A 17 -19.25 -20.93 -15.29
C GLN A 17 -18.55 -19.58 -15.25
N PHE A 18 -17.90 -19.30 -14.12
CA PHE A 18 -17.07 -18.13 -13.92
C PHE A 18 -15.86 -18.49 -13.06
N ALA A 19 -14.78 -17.72 -13.20
CA ALA A 19 -13.62 -17.79 -12.32
C ALA A 19 -13.58 -16.52 -11.47
N LEU A 20 -13.45 -16.68 -10.16
CA LEU A 20 -13.20 -15.56 -9.26
C LEU A 20 -11.71 -15.44 -9.00
N ARG A 21 -11.22 -14.21 -9.03
CA ARG A 21 -9.82 -13.89 -8.71
C ARG A 21 -9.77 -12.89 -7.57
N GLY A 22 -8.95 -13.21 -6.58
CA GLY A 22 -8.56 -12.30 -5.50
C GLY A 22 -7.16 -11.73 -5.70
N ALA A 23 -6.87 -10.69 -4.93
CA ALA A 23 -5.50 -10.23 -4.71
C ALA A 23 -4.72 -11.27 -3.88
N GLY A 24 -3.39 -11.22 -3.93
CA GLY A 24 -2.54 -12.18 -3.20
C GLY A 24 -2.50 -11.98 -1.69
N PHE A 25 -2.94 -10.82 -1.20
CA PHE A 25 -2.93 -10.44 0.21
C PHE A 25 -4.27 -9.83 0.61
N PRO A 26 -4.62 -9.85 1.91
CA PRO A 26 -5.83 -9.21 2.41
C PRO A 26 -5.91 -7.72 2.02
N ALA A 27 -7.09 -7.28 1.57
CA ALA A 27 -7.31 -5.92 1.09
C ALA A 27 -7.10 -4.87 2.20
N ASP A 28 -7.51 -5.18 3.43
CA ASP A 28 -7.30 -4.36 4.62
C ASP A 28 -5.81 -4.18 4.97
N GLY A 29 -4.92 -5.03 4.45
CA GLY A 29 -3.48 -4.87 4.56
C GLY A 29 -3.00 -3.49 4.08
N VAL A 30 -3.67 -2.88 3.10
CA VAL A 30 -3.32 -1.54 2.60
C VAL A 30 -3.45 -0.46 3.68
N LEU A 31 -4.31 -0.66 4.69
CA LEU A 31 -4.56 0.30 5.77
C LEU A 31 -3.33 0.48 6.67
N ARG A 32 -2.36 -0.44 6.64
CA ARG A 32 -1.06 -0.28 7.29
C ARG A 32 -0.30 0.96 6.79
N LEU A 33 -0.61 1.45 5.59
CA LEU A 33 -0.01 2.65 5.00
C LEU A 33 -0.84 3.94 5.27
N ALA A 34 -1.87 3.86 6.11
CA ALA A 34 -2.73 4.97 6.49
C ALA A 34 -2.58 5.26 8.00
N PRO A 35 -1.61 6.10 8.41
CA PRO A 35 -1.42 6.47 9.81
C PRO A 35 -2.72 7.06 10.40
N PRO A 36 -3.26 6.50 11.50
CA PRO A 36 -4.49 6.99 12.11
C PRO A 36 -4.38 8.46 12.50
N GLY A 37 -5.44 9.23 12.26
CA GLY A 37 -5.54 10.65 12.67
C GLY A 37 -4.71 11.64 11.86
N LEU A 38 -3.78 11.20 11.00
CA LEU A 38 -2.97 12.12 10.19
C LEU A 38 -3.81 12.88 9.15
N ALA A 39 -4.76 12.19 8.51
CA ALA A 39 -5.70 12.80 7.57
C ALA A 39 -6.62 13.81 8.27
N GLU A 40 -7.23 13.43 9.39
CA GLU A 40 -8.08 14.32 10.20
C GLU A 40 -7.31 15.56 10.70
N ALA A 41 -6.03 15.41 11.07
CA ALA A 41 -5.18 16.54 11.43
C ALA A 41 -4.90 17.47 10.25
N ALA A 42 -4.81 16.93 9.03
CA ALA A 42 -4.62 17.70 7.80
C ALA A 42 -5.89 18.44 7.36
N ASP A 43 -7.08 17.88 7.63
CA ASP A 43 -8.39 18.46 7.25
C ASP A 43 -8.66 19.84 7.89
N LYS A 44 -7.85 20.27 8.86
CA LYS A 44 -7.90 21.60 9.47
C LYS A 44 -7.47 22.73 8.54
N PHE A 45 -6.74 22.43 7.47
CA PHE A 45 -6.17 23.43 6.57
C PHE A 45 -6.95 23.46 5.25
N GLY A 46 -7.51 24.64 4.91
CA GLY A 46 -8.25 24.83 3.68
C GLY A 46 -7.35 24.94 2.44
N ALA A 47 -7.92 24.66 1.27
CA ALA A 47 -7.22 24.87 0.00
C ALA A 47 -6.92 26.37 -0.21
N GLY A 48 -5.65 26.71 -0.37
CA GLY A 48 -5.21 28.09 -0.62
C GLY A 48 -5.01 28.96 0.63
N GLU A 49 -5.22 28.39 1.83
CA GLU A 49 -4.87 29.07 3.08
C GLU A 49 -3.35 29.08 3.31
N PRO A 50 -2.79 30.13 3.94
CA PRO A 50 -1.40 30.13 4.36
C PRO A 50 -1.12 28.95 5.30
N LEU A 51 -0.10 28.16 4.98
CA LEU A 51 0.37 27.05 5.81
C LEU A 51 1.44 27.58 6.78
N ASP A 52 0.99 28.31 7.79
CA ASP A 52 1.85 28.93 8.79
C ASP A 52 1.24 28.89 10.21
N GLY A 53 1.97 29.45 11.18
CA GLY A 53 1.53 29.50 12.57
C GLY A 53 1.71 28.21 13.38
N PRO A 54 1.19 28.20 14.61
CA PRO A 54 1.39 27.11 15.57
C PRO A 54 0.67 25.82 15.16
N ASP A 55 -0.51 25.91 14.55
CA ASP A 55 -1.27 24.73 14.10
C ASP A 55 -0.54 24.01 12.97
N TRP A 56 -0.06 24.74 11.96
CA TRP A 56 0.76 24.19 10.89
C TRP A 56 2.05 23.56 11.43
N SER A 57 2.73 24.24 12.35
CA SER A 57 3.96 23.73 12.96
C SER A 57 3.71 22.43 13.73
N GLY A 58 2.56 22.34 14.43
CA GLY A 58 2.10 21.13 15.09
C GLY A 58 1.83 19.98 14.11
N PHE A 59 1.14 20.27 13.00
CA PHE A 59 0.89 19.30 11.94
C PHE A 59 2.17 18.84 11.25
N ALA A 60 3.08 19.75 10.90
CA ALA A 60 4.34 19.42 10.24
C ALA A 60 5.21 18.47 11.08
N ARG A 61 5.21 18.66 12.41
CA ARG A 61 5.86 17.73 13.35
C ARG A 61 5.17 16.37 13.35
N LEU A 62 3.83 16.34 13.48
CA LEU A 62 3.05 15.10 13.43
C LEU A 62 3.28 14.32 12.13
N PHE A 63 3.29 15.02 10.99
CA PHE A 63 3.55 14.44 9.67
C PHE A 63 4.96 13.84 9.60
N THR A 64 5.95 14.55 10.13
CA THR A 64 7.34 14.07 10.16
C THR A 64 7.49 12.80 11.01
N GLU A 65 6.88 12.77 12.19
CA GLU A 65 6.83 11.60 13.08
C GLU A 65 6.13 10.42 12.39
N ALA A 66 4.91 10.64 11.87
CA ALA A 66 4.13 9.60 11.18
C ALA A 66 4.84 9.04 9.94
N ALA A 67 5.64 9.86 9.25
CA ALA A 67 6.37 9.41 8.08
C ALA A 67 7.57 8.51 8.43
N VAL A 68 8.20 8.71 9.59
CA VAL A 68 9.22 7.78 10.12
C VAL A 68 8.58 6.46 10.52
N GLU A 69 7.43 6.49 11.22
CA GLU A 69 6.67 5.29 11.58
C GLU A 69 6.18 4.50 10.35
N THR A 70 5.75 5.22 9.30
CA THR A 70 5.37 4.61 8.02
C THR A 70 6.57 3.91 7.37
N ALA A 71 7.76 4.51 7.42
CA ALA A 71 8.97 3.89 6.90
C ALA A 71 9.34 2.59 7.64
N HIS A 72 9.19 2.56 8.98
CA HIS A 72 9.33 1.34 9.76
C HIS A 72 8.29 0.27 9.37
N THR A 73 7.03 0.67 9.22
CA THR A 73 5.96 -0.23 8.76
C THR A 73 6.25 -0.83 7.39
N LEU A 74 6.78 -0.03 6.46
CA LEU A 74 7.23 -0.49 5.15
C LEU A 74 8.42 -1.45 5.26
N GLN A 75 9.35 -1.22 6.18
CA GLN A 75 10.43 -2.18 6.43
C GLN A 75 9.90 -3.52 6.96
N ASP A 76 8.88 -3.50 7.82
CA ASP A 76 8.25 -4.73 8.31
C ASP A 76 7.56 -5.51 7.19
N ILE A 77 6.84 -4.81 6.29
CA ILE A 77 6.29 -5.40 5.07
C ILE A 77 7.41 -6.01 4.21
N ALA A 78 8.48 -5.24 3.98
CA ALA A 78 9.60 -5.66 3.15
C ALA A 78 10.40 -6.85 3.74
N ARG A 79 10.35 -7.06 5.06
CA ARG A 79 10.94 -8.22 5.74
C ARG A 79 10.08 -9.48 5.62
N ALA A 80 8.77 -9.34 5.43
CA ALA A 80 7.84 -10.46 5.41
C ALA A 80 8.21 -11.49 4.31
N PRO A 81 8.36 -12.79 4.63
CA PRO A 81 8.72 -13.82 3.65
C PRO A 81 7.77 -13.85 2.45
N ALA A 82 6.46 -13.86 2.69
CA ALA A 82 5.44 -13.89 1.64
C ALA A 82 5.53 -12.67 0.70
N PHE A 83 5.81 -11.48 1.23
CA PHE A 83 6.00 -10.28 0.41
C PHE A 83 7.23 -10.43 -0.49
N ARG A 84 8.35 -10.92 0.07
CA ARG A 84 9.58 -11.13 -0.69
C ARG A 84 9.42 -12.20 -1.77
N GLU A 85 8.65 -13.25 -1.51
CA GLU A 85 8.27 -14.26 -2.51
C GLU A 85 7.44 -13.65 -3.65
N ALA A 86 6.44 -12.82 -3.31
CA ALA A 86 5.61 -12.13 -4.29
C ALA A 86 6.43 -11.18 -5.18
N VAL A 87 7.31 -10.39 -4.57
CA VAL A 87 8.25 -9.54 -5.33
C VAL A 87 9.22 -10.38 -6.15
N ALA A 88 9.74 -11.49 -5.63
CA ALA A 88 10.64 -12.37 -6.37
C ALA A 88 9.99 -12.93 -7.64
N TRP A 89 8.72 -13.29 -7.55
CA TRP A 89 7.93 -13.83 -8.66
C TRP A 89 7.74 -12.79 -9.77
N GLN A 90 7.46 -11.54 -9.39
CA GLN A 90 7.23 -10.48 -10.37
C GLN A 90 8.53 -9.86 -10.91
N ASN A 91 9.51 -9.60 -10.04
CA ASN A 91 10.76 -8.90 -10.36
C ASN A 91 11.86 -9.22 -9.34
N ARG A 92 12.52 -10.37 -9.50
CA ARG A 92 13.61 -10.81 -8.61
C ARG A 92 14.75 -9.80 -8.41
N PRO A 93 15.28 -9.09 -9.44
CA PRO A 93 16.33 -8.10 -9.25
C PRO A 93 16.04 -7.02 -8.20
N VAL A 94 14.77 -6.63 -8.02
CA VAL A 94 14.33 -5.63 -7.02
C VAL A 94 14.66 -6.04 -5.59
N LEU A 95 14.73 -7.34 -5.28
CA LEU A 95 15.11 -7.80 -3.96
C LEU A 95 16.51 -7.31 -3.56
N THR A 96 17.43 -7.26 -4.53
CA THR A 96 18.82 -6.84 -4.29
C THR A 96 18.99 -5.33 -4.47
N SER A 97 18.40 -4.75 -5.52
CA SER A 97 18.60 -3.34 -5.87
C SER A 97 17.75 -2.37 -5.05
N GLY A 98 16.57 -2.79 -4.60
CA GLY A 98 15.59 -1.97 -3.88
C GLY A 98 15.40 -2.40 -2.42
N ILE A 99 14.99 -3.65 -2.20
CA ILE A 99 14.60 -4.15 -0.87
C ILE A 99 15.80 -4.26 0.09
N ALA A 100 16.88 -4.91 -0.33
CA ALA A 100 18.08 -5.06 0.50
C ALA A 100 18.64 -3.73 1.03
N PRO A 101 18.88 -2.69 0.21
CA PRO A 101 19.35 -1.41 0.72
C PRO A 101 18.30 -0.67 1.54
N PHE A 102 17.01 -0.83 1.25
CA PHE A 102 15.94 -0.26 2.08
C PHE A 102 15.96 -0.82 3.50
N LEU A 103 16.15 -2.14 3.66
CA LEU A 103 16.22 -2.81 4.96
C LEU A 103 17.48 -2.53 5.77
N ARG A 104 18.54 -2.02 5.12
CA ARG A 104 19.81 -1.61 5.78
C ARG A 104 19.80 -0.16 6.24
N TRP A 105 18.88 0.65 5.73
CA TRP A 105 18.75 2.04 6.11
C TRP A 105 17.96 2.15 7.43
N THR A 106 18.32 3.10 8.28
CA THR A 106 17.61 3.37 9.54
C THR A 106 16.75 4.63 9.36
N PRO A 107 15.41 4.52 9.40
CA PRO A 107 14.53 5.67 9.27
C PRO A 107 14.71 6.68 10.39
N THR A 108 14.92 7.94 10.02
CA THR A 108 14.84 9.11 10.90
C THR A 108 14.30 10.30 10.10
N ALA A 109 13.81 11.34 10.76
CA ALA A 109 13.34 12.55 10.08
C ALA A 109 14.39 13.11 9.11
N ASP A 110 15.65 13.23 9.57
CA ASP A 110 16.75 13.82 8.80
C ASP A 110 17.32 12.90 7.71
N SER A 111 17.19 11.58 7.87
CA SER A 111 17.77 10.62 6.92
C SER A 111 16.87 10.30 5.73
N ARG A 112 15.61 10.80 5.72
CA ARG A 112 14.60 10.60 4.65
C ARG A 112 14.81 11.49 3.42
N SER A 113 16.01 11.39 2.84
CA SER A 113 16.35 12.03 1.57
C SER A 113 15.65 11.36 0.37
N SER A 114 15.94 11.83 -0.85
CA SER A 114 15.30 11.36 -2.09
C SER A 114 15.39 9.83 -2.28
N MET A 115 16.58 9.24 -2.10
CA MET A 115 16.78 7.80 -2.36
C MET A 115 16.03 6.87 -1.39
N PRO A 116 16.04 7.09 -0.06
CA PRO A 116 15.17 6.35 0.86
C PRO A 116 13.68 6.48 0.52
N ARG A 117 13.20 7.69 0.19
CA ARG A 117 11.80 7.92 -0.19
C ARG A 117 11.38 7.16 -1.44
N GLN A 118 12.24 7.07 -2.45
CA GLN A 118 11.98 6.24 -3.64
C GLN A 118 11.83 4.75 -3.28
N ARG A 119 12.57 4.27 -2.26
CA ARG A 119 12.46 2.88 -1.79
C ARG A 119 11.23 2.65 -0.93
N GLU A 120 10.82 3.63 -0.12
CA GLU A 120 9.53 3.62 0.56
C GLU A 120 8.39 3.48 -0.47
N GLU A 121 8.39 4.33 -1.50
CA GLU A 121 7.41 4.31 -2.60
C GLU A 121 7.41 2.98 -3.35
N LEU A 122 8.59 2.41 -3.64
CA LEU A 122 8.72 1.10 -4.25
C LEU A 122 7.98 0.01 -3.45
N VAL A 123 8.24 -0.08 -2.15
CA VAL A 123 7.58 -1.06 -1.28
C VAL A 123 6.09 -0.80 -1.18
N ALA A 124 5.69 0.47 -1.03
CA ALA A 124 4.29 0.87 -0.96
C ALA A 124 3.52 0.48 -2.24
N HIS A 125 4.09 0.69 -3.43
CA HIS A 125 3.48 0.30 -4.69
C HIS A 125 3.29 -1.21 -4.82
N TYR A 126 4.31 -2.01 -4.44
CA TYR A 126 4.15 -3.46 -4.41
C TYR A 126 3.08 -3.89 -3.41
N TRP A 127 3.08 -3.33 -2.21
CA TRP A 127 2.11 -3.67 -1.17
C TRP A 127 0.67 -3.35 -1.59
N GLN A 128 0.42 -2.14 -2.10
CA GLN A 128 -0.88 -1.76 -2.64
C GLN A 128 -1.31 -2.69 -3.78
N ARG A 129 -0.41 -2.98 -4.72
CA ARG A 129 -0.72 -3.92 -5.82
C ARG A 129 -1.15 -5.29 -5.28
N PHE A 130 -0.39 -5.83 -4.33
CA PHE A 130 -0.64 -7.15 -3.78
C PHE A 130 -1.87 -7.25 -2.86
N CYS A 131 -2.30 -6.15 -2.24
CA CYS A 131 -3.51 -6.10 -1.42
C CYS A 131 -4.78 -5.80 -2.22
N VAL A 132 -4.73 -4.91 -3.22
CA VAL A 132 -5.97 -4.35 -3.81
C VAL A 132 -6.09 -4.50 -5.32
N LYS A 133 -5.11 -5.09 -6.02
CA LYS A 133 -5.21 -5.38 -7.46
C LYS A 133 -5.31 -6.87 -7.72
N ASN A 134 -6.14 -7.25 -8.69
CA ASN A 134 -6.36 -8.62 -9.17
C ASN A 134 -5.84 -8.79 -10.62
N ASP A 135 -4.65 -8.25 -10.91
CA ASP A 135 -4.01 -8.24 -12.23
C ASP A 135 -3.21 -9.53 -12.51
N THR A 136 -3.11 -10.04 -13.75
CA THR A 136 -2.32 -11.28 -14.05
C THR A 136 -0.81 -11.15 -13.82
N ILE A 137 -0.37 -11.30 -12.57
CA ILE A 137 1.05 -11.20 -12.16
C ILE A 137 1.58 -12.47 -11.49
N GLY A 138 0.74 -13.48 -11.28
CA GLY A 138 1.15 -14.81 -10.84
C GLY A 138 0.29 -15.36 -9.72
N PHE A 139 0.92 -16.06 -8.77
CA PHE A 139 0.25 -16.66 -7.62
C PHE A 139 -0.33 -15.61 -6.65
N PHE A 140 0.26 -14.41 -6.59
CA PHE A 140 -0.10 -13.34 -5.65
C PHE A 140 -1.15 -12.37 -6.22
N GLY A 141 -2.05 -12.94 -7.02
CA GLY A 141 -3.14 -12.21 -7.62
C GLY A 141 -2.75 -11.50 -8.88
#